data_AF-A0A161J2V9-F1
#
_entry.id   AF-A0A161J2V9-F1
#
_cell.length_a   1.000
_cell.length_b   1.000
_cell.length_c   1.000
_cell.angle_alpha   90.00
_cell.angle_beta   90.00
_cell.angle_gamma   90.00
#
_symmetry.space_group_name_H-M   'P 1'
#
loop_
_entity.id
_entity.type
_entity.pdbx_description
1 polymer ?
#
loop_
_entity_poly.entity_id
_entity_poly.type
_entity_poly.pdbx_seq_one_letter_code
_entity_poly.pdbx_strand_id
1 'polypeptide(L)'
;MSKYLCYCDASYNELEQSSQVGILIQDEFGQTIYNKTKRPNKPAISVAHAELIAIDELLFVIRERKMKRVLIHSDNQGVVEKINKREKFKNNGTVLNPLVERIHQKLQHFESDLVWISRDENEEADKLSKGVRDLSNTGINKKRFKGKLVSKFKGKKVKTPFENLKLEQVIALQGILKKSNHENIEIRLKEYIEEEEIQQELIETKEDTEKLSVVV
;
A
#
# COMPACT_ATOMS: atom_id res chain seq x y z
N MET A 1 -8.80 13.42 -29.29
CA MET A 1 -9.22 13.27 -27.88
C MET A 1 -8.26 12.30 -27.23
N SER A 2 -7.68 12.68 -26.09
CA SER A 2 -6.62 11.93 -25.41
C SER A 2 -7.12 10.61 -24.81
N LYS A 3 -6.25 9.59 -24.86
CA LYS A 3 -6.47 8.27 -24.25
C LYS A 3 -5.85 8.28 -22.85
N TYR A 4 -6.57 7.75 -21.86
CA TYR A 4 -6.04 7.59 -20.50
C TYR A 4 -5.69 6.14 -20.22
N LEU A 5 -4.55 5.91 -19.57
CA LEU A 5 -4.16 4.60 -19.04
C LEU A 5 -4.57 4.57 -17.57
N CYS A 6 -5.44 3.64 -17.23
CA CYS A 6 -6.00 3.51 -15.89
C CYS A 6 -5.56 2.18 -15.31
N TYR A 7 -5.04 2.19 -14.10
CA TYR A 7 -4.57 1.00 -13.39
C TYR A 7 -5.31 0.92 -12.06
N CYS A 8 -5.72 -0.29 -11.70
CA CYS A 8 -6.31 -0.54 -10.41
C CYS A 8 -5.82 -1.86 -9.83
N ASP A 9 -5.74 -1.90 -8.51
CA ASP A 9 -5.46 -3.10 -7.73
C ASP A 9 -6.20 -3.03 -6.38
N ALA A 10 -6.41 -4.18 -5.75
CA ALA A 10 -6.93 -4.28 -4.40
C ALA A 10 -6.09 -5.19 -3.52
N SER A 11 -5.73 -4.69 -2.33
CA SER A 11 -5.33 -5.55 -1.23
C SER A 11 -6.56 -6.04 -0.46
N TYR A 12 -6.50 -7.29 0.00
CA TYR A 12 -7.57 -7.94 0.76
C TYR A 12 -7.00 -8.55 2.05
N ASN A 13 -7.63 -8.24 3.18
CA ASN A 13 -7.36 -8.87 4.46
C ASN A 13 -8.53 -9.81 4.80
N GLU A 14 -8.26 -11.11 4.81
CA GLU A 14 -9.25 -12.15 5.07
C GLU A 14 -9.78 -12.13 6.51
N LEU A 15 -8.92 -11.85 7.49
CA LEU A 15 -9.28 -11.83 8.91
C LEU A 15 -10.25 -10.69 9.23
N GLU A 16 -10.00 -9.52 8.65
CA GLU A 16 -10.83 -8.32 8.87
C GLU A 16 -11.98 -8.21 7.86
N GLN A 17 -12.02 -9.08 6.85
CA GLN A 17 -12.88 -8.95 5.67
C GLN A 17 -12.81 -7.53 5.05
N SER A 18 -11.63 -6.92 5.11
CA SER A 18 -11.38 -5.55 4.70
C SER A 18 -10.63 -5.52 3.37
N SER A 19 -10.81 -4.45 2.60
CA SER A 19 -10.06 -4.25 1.36
C SER A 19 -9.55 -2.83 1.28
N GLN A 20 -8.48 -2.65 0.51
CA GLN A 20 -7.95 -1.33 0.20
C GLN A 20 -7.57 -1.28 -1.27
N VAL A 21 -8.10 -0.27 -1.94
CA VAL A 21 -8.02 -0.08 -3.39
C VAL A 21 -6.93 0.93 -3.72
N GLY A 22 -6.10 0.59 -4.69
CA GLY A 22 -5.16 1.49 -5.34
C GLY A 22 -5.66 1.85 -6.73
N ILE A 23 -5.68 3.14 -7.06
CA ILE A 23 -6.02 3.63 -8.39
C ILE A 23 -4.93 4.58 -8.87
N LEU A 24 -4.48 4.37 -10.10
CA LEU A 24 -3.56 5.24 -10.82
C LEU A 24 -4.16 5.56 -12.19
N ILE A 25 -4.10 6.83 -12.60
CA ILE A 25 -4.48 7.26 -13.95
C ILE A 25 -3.36 8.11 -14.52
N GLN A 26 -2.91 7.71 -15.70
CA GLN A 26 -1.94 8.41 -16.52
C GLN A 26 -2.61 8.96 -17.78
N ASP A 27 -2.10 10.08 -18.28
CA ASP A 27 -2.45 10.58 -19.61
C ASP A 27 -1.71 9.83 -20.73
N GLU A 28 -1.89 10.29 -21.96
CA GLU A 28 -1.28 9.69 -23.15
C GLU A 28 0.26 9.84 -23.22
N PHE A 29 0.84 10.69 -22.38
CA PHE A 29 2.28 10.90 -22.25
C PHE A 29 2.88 10.13 -21.07
N GLY A 30 2.08 9.34 -20.37
CA GLY A 30 2.49 8.60 -19.17
C GLY A 30 2.57 9.47 -17.92
N GLN A 31 2.08 10.72 -17.95
CA GLN A 31 2.06 11.57 -16.76
C GLN A 31 0.92 11.15 -15.84
N THR A 32 1.23 10.88 -14.57
CA THR A 32 0.21 10.63 -13.54
C THR A 32 -0.64 11.88 -13.28
N ILE A 33 -1.92 11.80 -13.64
CA ILE A 33 -2.92 12.87 -13.45
C ILE A 33 -3.87 12.57 -12.28
N TYR A 34 -3.83 11.34 -11.76
CA TYR A 34 -4.55 10.91 -10.58
C TYR A 34 -3.87 9.71 -9.95
N ASN A 35 -3.74 9.72 -8.64
CA ASN A 35 -3.52 8.52 -7.86
C ASN A 35 -4.31 8.62 -6.55
N LYS A 36 -4.80 7.49 -6.07
CA LYS A 36 -5.53 7.45 -4.79
C LYS A 36 -5.50 6.06 -4.19
N THR A 37 -5.33 6.04 -2.88
CA THR A 37 -5.69 4.92 -2.03
C THR A 37 -7.08 5.15 -1.44
N LYS A 38 -7.97 4.16 -1.51
CA LYS A 38 -9.30 4.22 -0.90
C LYS A 38 -9.57 2.94 -0.12
N ARG A 39 -10.10 3.06 1.10
CA ARG A 39 -10.73 1.94 1.81
C ARG A 39 -12.22 1.96 1.49
N PRO A 40 -12.76 0.95 0.80
CA PRO A 40 -14.19 0.87 0.56
C PRO A 40 -14.95 0.74 1.89
N ASN A 41 -16.13 1.36 1.98
CA ASN A 41 -16.95 1.31 3.20
C ASN A 41 -17.60 -0.06 3.45
N LYS A 42 -17.59 -0.94 2.44
CA LYS A 42 -18.19 -2.28 2.52
C LYS A 42 -17.10 -3.33 2.63
N PRO A 43 -17.32 -4.38 3.45
CA PRO A 43 -16.38 -5.48 3.55
C PRO A 43 -16.24 -6.21 2.21
N ALA A 44 -15.04 -6.71 1.96
CA ALA A 44 -14.77 -7.65 0.88
C ALA A 44 -14.87 -9.08 1.43
N ILE A 45 -15.36 -10.00 0.62
CA ILE A 45 -15.59 -11.40 1.04
C ILE A 45 -14.59 -12.37 0.39
N SER A 46 -13.77 -11.85 -0.51
CA SER A 46 -12.72 -12.58 -1.22
C SER A 46 -11.82 -11.60 -1.96
N VAL A 47 -10.65 -12.09 -2.40
CA VAL A 47 -9.75 -11.35 -3.30
C VAL A 47 -10.49 -10.89 -4.55
N ALA A 48 -11.23 -11.79 -5.23
CA ALA A 48 -12.02 -11.43 -6.41
C ALA A 48 -13.07 -10.35 -6.13
N HIS A 49 -13.66 -10.32 -4.92
CA HIS A 49 -14.58 -9.23 -4.56
C HIS A 49 -13.85 -7.89 -4.43
N ALA A 50 -12.69 -7.88 -3.77
CA ALA A 50 -11.87 -6.67 -3.60
C ALA A 50 -11.44 -6.08 -4.95
N GLU A 51 -11.05 -6.95 -5.88
CA GLU A 51 -10.63 -6.60 -7.25
C GLU A 51 -11.77 -5.99 -8.08
N LEU A 52 -12.95 -6.61 -8.01
CA LEU A 52 -14.14 -6.05 -8.64
C LEU A 52 -14.52 -4.68 -8.03
N ILE A 53 -14.34 -4.50 -6.71
CA ILE A 53 -14.54 -3.20 -6.06
C ILE A 53 -13.53 -2.18 -6.60
N ALA A 54 -12.26 -2.54 -6.78
CA ALA A 54 -11.25 -1.65 -7.34
C ALA A 54 -11.62 -1.16 -8.74
N ILE A 55 -12.06 -2.06 -9.62
CA ILE A 55 -12.53 -1.72 -10.96
C ILE A 55 -13.78 -0.80 -10.89
N ASP A 56 -14.74 -1.13 -10.03
CA ASP A 56 -15.98 -0.34 -9.89
C ASP A 56 -15.73 1.09 -9.38
N GLU A 57 -14.75 1.25 -8.49
CA GLU A 57 -14.26 2.53 -7.97
C GLU A 57 -13.47 3.31 -9.02
N LEU A 58 -12.61 2.66 -9.78
CA LEU A 58 -11.90 3.30 -10.89
C LEU A 58 -12.91 3.85 -11.92
N LEU A 59 -13.93 3.08 -12.29
CA LEU A 59 -14.98 3.53 -13.21
C LEU A 59 -15.77 4.72 -12.67
N PHE A 60 -15.96 4.79 -11.35
CA PHE A 60 -16.55 5.97 -10.71
C PHE A 60 -15.66 7.22 -10.90
N VAL A 61 -14.35 7.09 -10.67
CA VAL A 61 -13.38 8.19 -10.87
C VAL A 61 -13.31 8.63 -12.33
N ILE A 62 -13.27 7.68 -13.27
CA ILE A 62 -13.29 7.93 -14.73
C ILE A 62 -14.50 8.79 -15.10
N ARG A 63 -15.68 8.44 -14.57
CA ARG A 63 -16.92 9.19 -14.77
C ARG A 63 -16.87 10.60 -14.18
N GLU A 64 -16.43 10.74 -12.92
CA GLU A 64 -16.31 12.04 -12.26
C GLU A 64 -15.37 12.99 -13.01
N ARG A 65 -14.30 12.44 -13.58
CA ARG A 65 -13.32 13.18 -14.39
C ARG A 65 -13.73 13.39 -15.84
N LYS A 66 -14.93 12.93 -16.23
CA LYS A 66 -15.49 13.07 -17.58
C LYS A 66 -14.57 12.51 -18.68
N MET A 67 -13.82 11.45 -18.36
CA MET A 67 -12.97 10.76 -19.32
C MET A 67 -13.83 9.96 -20.29
N LYS A 68 -13.48 9.98 -21.58
CA LYS A 68 -14.27 9.30 -22.64
C LYS A 68 -13.57 8.07 -23.21
N ARG A 69 -12.26 8.12 -23.41
CA ARG A 69 -11.42 7.04 -23.97
C ARG A 69 -10.44 6.55 -22.92
N VAL A 70 -10.60 5.32 -22.46
CA VAL A 70 -9.80 4.77 -21.34
C VAL A 70 -9.33 3.35 -21.66
N LEU A 71 -8.13 3.01 -21.23
CA LEU A 71 -7.63 1.65 -21.21
C LEU A 71 -7.41 1.25 -19.76
N ILE A 72 -8.19 0.29 -19.28
CA ILE A 72 -8.20 -0.14 -17.89
C ILE A 72 -7.33 -1.40 -17.76
N HIS A 73 -6.41 -1.38 -16.81
CA HIS A 73 -5.51 -2.48 -16.52
C HIS A 73 -5.73 -3.01 -15.11
N SER A 74 -5.70 -4.33 -14.99
CA SER A 74 -5.70 -5.07 -13.73
C SER A 74 -4.84 -6.32 -13.90
N ASP A 75 -4.13 -6.73 -12.86
CA ASP A 75 -3.33 -7.95 -12.83
C ASP A 75 -4.11 -9.20 -12.47
N ASN A 76 -5.41 -9.05 -12.14
CA ASN A 76 -6.27 -10.18 -11.83
C ASN A 76 -6.91 -10.79 -13.10
N GLN A 77 -6.19 -11.72 -13.73
CA GLN A 77 -6.64 -12.38 -14.97
C GLN A 77 -8.04 -12.98 -14.84
N GLY A 78 -8.32 -13.66 -13.72
CA GLY A 78 -9.61 -14.31 -13.50
C GLY A 78 -10.78 -13.31 -13.49
N VAL A 79 -10.61 -12.16 -12.85
CA VAL A 79 -11.63 -11.10 -12.83
C VAL A 79 -11.77 -10.46 -14.20
N VAL A 80 -10.66 -10.12 -14.87
CA VAL A 80 -10.67 -9.52 -16.21
C VAL A 80 -11.38 -10.43 -17.21
N GLU A 81 -11.05 -11.72 -17.24
CA GLU A 81 -11.69 -12.67 -18.14
C GLU A 81 -13.18 -12.82 -17.86
N LYS A 82 -13.58 -12.89 -16.59
CA LYS A 82 -15.00 -13.01 -16.22
C LYS A 82 -15.82 -11.82 -16.68
N ILE A 83 -15.27 -10.62 -16.51
CA ILE A 83 -15.87 -9.41 -17.08
C ILE A 83 -15.88 -9.55 -18.60
N ASN A 84 -14.75 -9.57 -19.29
CA ASN A 84 -14.71 -9.51 -20.76
C ASN A 84 -15.58 -10.58 -21.47
N LYS A 85 -15.64 -11.81 -20.94
CA LYS A 85 -16.44 -12.91 -21.49
C LYS A 85 -17.90 -12.93 -21.00
N ARG A 86 -18.30 -12.02 -20.11
CA ARG A 86 -19.60 -11.98 -19.40
C ARG A 86 -19.93 -13.30 -18.70
N GLU A 87 -18.91 -13.94 -18.16
CA GLU A 87 -19.04 -15.21 -17.47
C GLU A 87 -19.39 -15.00 -16.00
N LYS A 88 -20.16 -15.94 -15.45
CA LYS A 88 -20.54 -15.91 -14.03
C LYS A 88 -19.48 -16.57 -13.16
N PHE A 89 -19.31 -16.04 -11.95
CA PHE A 89 -18.68 -16.73 -10.84
C PHE A 89 -19.62 -17.81 -10.31
N LYS A 90 -19.12 -19.04 -10.21
CA LYS A 90 -19.85 -20.16 -9.60
C LYS A 90 -19.91 -20.01 -8.07
N ASN A 91 -18.76 -19.72 -7.47
CA ASN A 91 -18.64 -19.47 -6.04
C ASN A 91 -18.91 -18.00 -5.73
N ASN A 92 -19.64 -17.70 -4.65
CA ASN A 92 -20.03 -16.35 -4.26
C ASN A 92 -20.79 -15.56 -5.33
N GLY A 93 -21.40 -16.26 -6.31
CA GLY A 93 -22.04 -15.65 -7.46
C GLY A 93 -23.21 -14.71 -7.12
N THR A 94 -23.86 -14.89 -5.96
CA THR A 94 -24.90 -13.99 -5.46
C THR A 94 -24.39 -12.59 -5.15
N VAL A 95 -23.10 -12.45 -4.81
CA VAL A 95 -22.47 -11.16 -4.51
C VAL A 95 -21.64 -10.66 -5.69
N LEU A 96 -20.86 -11.55 -6.33
CA LEU A 96 -19.93 -11.15 -7.39
C LEU A 96 -20.62 -10.85 -8.72
N ASN A 97 -21.62 -11.65 -9.13
CA ASN A 97 -22.23 -11.48 -10.45
C ASN A 97 -23.02 -10.15 -10.60
N PRO A 98 -23.77 -9.67 -9.59
CA PRO A 98 -24.37 -8.33 -9.66
C PRO A 98 -23.33 -7.21 -9.81
N LEU A 99 -22.14 -7.38 -9.22
CA LEU A 99 -21.05 -6.40 -9.33
C LEU A 99 -20.44 -6.41 -10.73
N VAL A 100 -20.20 -7.60 -11.30
CA VAL A 100 -19.75 -7.76 -12.70
C VAL A 100 -20.73 -7.12 -13.67
N GLU A 101 -22.04 -7.36 -13.50
CA GLU A 101 -23.08 -6.76 -14.36
C GLU A 101 -23.09 -5.23 -14.25
N ARG A 102 -22.92 -4.67 -13.05
CA ARG A 102 -22.79 -3.22 -12.85
C ARG A 102 -21.56 -2.66 -13.56
N ILE A 103 -20.42 -3.33 -13.45
CA ILE A 103 -19.18 -2.95 -14.13
C ILE A 103 -19.38 -2.95 -15.65
N HIS A 104 -20.05 -3.98 -16.19
CA HIS A 104 -20.40 -4.05 -17.61
C HIS A 104 -21.22 -2.86 -18.08
N GLN A 105 -22.28 -2.53 -17.35
CA GLN A 105 -23.13 -1.39 -17.68
C GLN A 105 -22.32 -0.09 -17.65
N LYS A 106 -21.44 0.09 -16.66
CA LYS A 106 -20.55 1.26 -16.59
C LYS A 106 -19.59 1.35 -17.78
N LEU A 107 -18.95 0.24 -18.17
CA LEU A 107 -18.00 0.21 -19.29
C LEU A 107 -18.65 0.67 -20.61
N GLN A 108 -19.92 0.37 -20.85
CA GLN A 108 -20.66 0.80 -22.05
C GLN A 108 -20.80 2.33 -22.19
N HIS A 109 -20.57 3.10 -21.12
CA HIS A 109 -20.65 4.57 -21.16
C HIS A 109 -19.37 5.23 -21.68
N PHE A 110 -18.30 4.44 -21.87
CA PHE A 110 -16.99 4.92 -22.28
C PHE A 110 -16.49 4.12 -23.49
N GLU A 111 -15.65 4.74 -24.31
CA GLU A 111 -14.80 3.98 -25.22
C GLU A 111 -13.70 3.34 -24.36
N SER A 112 -13.93 2.12 -23.92
CA SER A 112 -13.12 1.45 -22.92
C SER A 112 -12.78 0.01 -23.26
N ASP A 113 -11.55 -0.37 -22.92
CA ASP A 113 -11.09 -1.74 -22.92
C ASP A 113 -10.59 -2.09 -21.52
N LEU A 114 -10.89 -3.30 -21.06
CA LEU A 114 -10.35 -3.88 -19.82
C LEU A 114 -9.33 -4.95 -20.21
N VAL A 115 -8.07 -4.75 -19.86
CA VAL A 115 -6.96 -5.60 -20.27
C VAL A 115 -6.26 -6.15 -19.04
N TRP A 116 -5.91 -7.44 -19.13
CA TRP A 116 -5.06 -8.06 -18.12
C TRP A 116 -3.61 -7.70 -18.39
N ILE A 117 -2.88 -7.34 -17.34
CA ILE A 117 -1.43 -7.08 -17.37
C ILE A 117 -0.72 -7.93 -16.32
N SER A 118 0.60 -8.05 -16.42
CA SER A 118 1.36 -8.69 -15.35
C SER A 118 1.36 -7.83 -14.08
N ARG A 119 1.60 -8.48 -12.93
CA ARG A 119 1.71 -7.78 -11.64
C ARG A 119 2.86 -6.78 -11.61
N ASP A 120 3.96 -7.07 -12.31
CA ASP A 120 5.12 -6.18 -12.41
C ASP A 120 4.76 -4.88 -13.15
N GLU A 121 3.88 -4.96 -14.14
CA GLU A 121 3.34 -3.79 -14.84
C GLU A 121 2.31 -3.01 -13.99
N ASN A 122 1.67 -3.67 -13.01
CA ASN A 122 0.67 -3.07 -12.11
C ASN A 122 1.27 -2.59 -10.77
N GLU A 123 2.60 -2.55 -10.63
CA GLU A 123 3.31 -2.35 -9.36
C GLU A 123 2.88 -1.06 -8.63
N GLU A 124 2.67 0.04 -9.36
CA GLU A 124 2.25 1.31 -8.75
C GLU A 124 0.84 1.23 -8.15
N ALA A 125 -0.10 0.56 -8.82
CA ALA A 125 -1.45 0.37 -8.29
C ALA A 125 -1.43 -0.56 -7.06
N ASP A 126 -0.59 -1.61 -7.07
CA ASP A 126 -0.39 -2.52 -5.93
C ASP A 126 0.23 -1.82 -4.72
N LYS A 127 1.22 -0.94 -4.94
CA LYS A 127 1.76 -0.07 -3.87
C LYS A 127 0.66 0.81 -3.28
N LEU A 128 -0.18 1.42 -4.12
CA LEU A 128 -1.29 2.25 -3.66
C LEU A 128 -2.35 1.44 -2.91
N SER A 129 -2.65 0.22 -3.35
CA SER A 129 -3.63 -0.68 -2.71
C SER A 129 -3.16 -1.11 -1.32
N LYS A 130 -1.85 -1.26 -1.14
CA LYS A 130 -1.19 -1.49 0.17
C LYS A 130 -1.01 -0.23 1.01
N GLY A 131 -1.28 0.95 0.45
CA GLY A 131 -1.23 2.23 1.17
C GLY A 131 0.16 2.87 1.20
N VAL A 132 1.08 2.39 0.38
CA VAL A 132 2.39 2.99 0.17
C VAL A 132 2.19 4.27 -0.65
N ARG A 133 2.45 5.44 -0.05
CA ARG A 133 2.38 6.72 -0.78
C ARG A 133 3.70 7.01 -1.46
N ASP A 134 3.65 7.22 -2.77
CA ASP A 134 4.80 7.68 -3.54
C ASP A 134 5.04 9.18 -3.24
N LEU A 135 6.06 9.48 -2.43
CA LEU A 135 6.44 10.84 -2.03
C LEU A 135 7.10 11.65 -3.17
N SER A 136 7.41 11.00 -4.29
CA SER A 136 8.13 11.58 -5.42
C SER A 136 7.33 12.61 -6.23
N ASN A 137 6.00 12.56 -6.16
CA ASN A 137 5.08 13.43 -6.93
C ASN A 137 4.45 14.57 -6.12
N THR A 138 4.82 14.75 -4.85
CA THR A 138 4.52 16.00 -4.15
C THR A 138 5.60 17.01 -4.53
N GLY A 139 5.24 18.13 -5.15
CA GLY A 139 6.14 19.21 -5.60
C GLY A 139 6.90 19.94 -4.48
N ILE A 140 7.44 19.23 -3.50
CA ILE A 140 8.21 19.75 -2.39
C ILE A 140 9.65 19.93 -2.86
N ASN A 141 9.96 21.17 -3.19
CA ASN A 141 11.30 21.67 -3.48
C ASN A 141 12.36 21.09 -2.51
N LYS A 142 13.21 20.16 -3.00
CA LYS A 142 14.29 19.46 -2.24
C LYS A 142 15.25 20.39 -1.48
N LYS A 143 15.27 21.69 -1.80
CA LYS A 143 16.09 22.70 -1.11
C LYS A 143 15.57 23.08 0.29
N ARG A 144 14.27 22.91 0.60
CA ARG A 144 13.70 23.34 1.89
C ARG A 144 13.90 22.35 3.04
N PHE A 145 14.15 21.06 2.74
CA PHE A 145 14.31 20.01 3.76
C PHE A 145 15.72 19.95 4.36
N LYS A 146 16.76 20.30 3.58
CA LYS A 146 18.16 20.30 4.08
C LYS A 146 18.40 21.33 5.21
N GLY A 147 17.68 22.45 5.22
CA GLY A 147 17.86 23.50 6.24
C GLY A 147 17.34 23.13 7.63
N LYS A 148 16.32 22.26 7.73
CA LYS A 148 15.67 21.92 9.02
C LYS A 148 16.27 20.71 9.72
N LEU A 149 16.90 19.77 9.00
CA LEU A 149 17.51 18.59 9.63
C LEU A 149 18.87 18.90 10.26
N VAL A 150 19.68 19.74 9.64
CA VAL A 150 21.05 20.04 10.10
C VAL A 150 21.06 20.86 11.40
N SER A 151 20.02 21.65 11.68
CA SER A 151 19.92 22.42 12.93
C SER A 151 19.55 21.57 14.15
N LYS A 152 18.87 20.43 13.96
CA LYS A 152 18.42 19.56 15.06
C LYS A 152 19.48 18.59 15.59
N PHE A 153 20.57 18.36 14.86
CA PHE A 153 21.60 17.37 15.21
C PHE A 153 22.98 17.94 15.47
N LYS A 154 23.15 19.27 15.49
CA LYS A 154 24.38 19.89 16.01
C LYS A 154 24.49 19.63 17.51
N GLY A 155 25.40 18.74 17.89
CA GLY A 155 25.87 18.61 19.27
C GLY A 155 25.73 17.23 19.92
N LYS A 156 25.11 16.24 19.26
CA LYS A 156 25.00 14.89 19.85
C LYS A 156 25.97 13.91 19.17
N LYS A 157 27.02 13.52 19.92
CA LYS A 157 27.87 12.37 19.56
C LYS A 157 27.06 11.10 19.76
N VAL A 158 26.73 10.41 18.68
CA VAL A 158 26.10 9.09 18.73
C VAL A 158 27.22 8.07 18.73
N LYS A 159 27.38 7.31 19.82
CA LYS A 159 28.23 6.11 19.83
C LYS A 159 27.53 5.04 18.98
N THR A 160 28.18 4.63 17.90
CA THR A 160 27.73 3.50 17.07
C THR A 160 28.79 2.38 17.19
N PRO A 161 28.44 1.10 16.93
CA PRO A 161 29.33 -0.04 17.19
C PRO A 161 30.55 -0.11 16.25
N PHE A 162 30.77 0.90 15.41
CA PHE A 162 31.94 1.08 14.57
C PHE A 162 32.68 2.33 15.04
N GLU A 163 33.54 2.18 16.05
CA GLU A 163 34.10 3.32 16.79
C GLU A 163 34.99 4.30 16.00
N ASN A 164 35.21 4.14 14.68
CA ASN A 164 36.12 5.00 13.92
C ASN A 164 35.64 5.48 12.53
N LEU A 165 34.35 5.41 12.19
CA LEU A 165 33.84 5.96 10.93
C LEU A 165 33.31 7.39 11.10
N LYS A 166 33.75 8.32 10.25
CA LYS A 166 33.21 9.70 10.23
C LYS A 166 31.75 9.65 9.78
N LEU A 167 30.92 10.54 10.33
CA LEU A 167 29.46 10.61 10.11
C LEU A 167 29.05 10.57 8.62
N GLU A 168 29.87 11.14 7.73
CA GLU A 168 29.65 11.15 6.29
C GLU A 168 29.77 9.74 5.65
N GLN A 169 30.66 8.90 6.18
CA GLN A 169 30.84 7.51 5.74
C GLN A 169 29.70 6.61 6.24
N VAL A 170 29.15 6.91 7.41
CA VAL A 170 27.95 6.24 7.95
C VAL A 170 26.72 6.55 7.07
N ILE A 171 26.58 7.79 6.61
CA ILE A 171 25.49 8.18 5.69
C ILE A 171 25.63 7.50 4.32
N ALA A 172 26.86 7.35 3.82
CA ALA A 172 27.12 6.62 2.58
C ALA A 172 26.80 5.11 2.72
N LEU A 173 27.18 4.49 3.83
CA LEU A 173 26.85 3.09 4.14
C LEU A 173 25.34 2.88 4.33
N GLN A 174 24.63 3.80 4.99
CA GLN A 174 23.17 3.77 5.08
C GLN A 174 22.47 4.00 3.73
N GLY A 175 23.08 4.77 2.82
CA GLY A 175 22.61 4.90 1.43
C GLY A 175 22.74 3.62 0.62
N ILE A 176 23.76 2.81 0.92
CA ILE A 176 23.99 1.50 0.29
C ILE A 176 23.08 0.43 0.93
N LEU A 177 22.91 0.43 2.25
CA LEU A 177 21.98 -0.47 2.97
C LEU A 177 20.51 -0.19 2.64
N LYS A 178 20.13 1.03 2.26
CA LYS A 178 18.76 1.32 1.76
C LYS A 178 18.42 0.69 0.41
N LYS A 179 19.37 0.03 -0.29
CA LYS A 179 19.07 -0.89 -1.40
C LYS A 179 18.67 -2.30 -0.94
N SER A 180 18.68 -2.58 0.37
CA SER A 180 18.28 -3.88 0.93
C SER A 180 17.68 -3.73 2.33
N ASN A 181 16.36 -3.90 2.45
CA ASN A 181 15.64 -4.23 3.69
C ASN A 181 15.67 -3.21 4.85
N HIS A 182 14.89 -2.12 4.77
CA HIS A 182 14.77 -1.19 5.90
C HIS A 182 13.41 -1.09 6.62
N GLU A 183 12.34 -1.77 6.19
CA GLU A 183 11.10 -1.81 6.99
C GLU A 183 10.98 -3.04 7.92
N ASN A 184 11.70 -4.14 7.67
CA ASN A 184 11.70 -5.31 8.56
C ASN A 184 12.46 -5.12 9.88
N ILE A 185 13.24 -4.04 10.04
CA ILE A 185 14.09 -3.80 11.22
C ILE A 185 13.41 -2.86 12.22
N GLU A 186 12.65 -1.85 11.76
CA GLU A 186 12.01 -0.88 12.66
C GLU A 186 10.80 -1.46 13.42
N ILE A 187 10.13 -2.45 12.85
CA ILE A 187 9.00 -3.15 13.51
C ILE A 187 9.53 -4.20 14.49
N ARG A 188 10.52 -5.02 14.09
CA ARG A 188 11.16 -5.99 14.99
C ARG A 188 11.87 -5.35 16.18
N LEU A 189 12.44 -4.15 16.03
CA LEU A 189 13.05 -3.40 17.14
C LEU A 189 12.03 -2.85 18.13
N LYS A 190 10.80 -2.54 17.70
CA LYS A 190 9.73 -2.12 18.62
C LYS A 190 9.18 -3.31 19.41
N GLU A 191 8.98 -4.45 18.74
CA GLU A 191 8.51 -5.69 19.38
C GLU A 191 9.53 -6.22 20.41
N TYR A 192 10.84 -6.13 20.14
CA TYR A 192 11.88 -6.54 21.10
C TYR A 192 12.00 -5.64 22.33
N ILE A 193 11.70 -4.34 22.20
CA ILE A 193 11.76 -3.38 23.31
C ILE A 193 10.54 -3.55 24.24
N GLU A 194 9.36 -3.81 23.67
CA GLU A 194 8.16 -4.10 24.47
C GLU A 194 8.25 -5.47 25.18
N GLU A 195 8.91 -6.47 24.59
CA GLU A 195 9.15 -7.77 25.26
C GLU A 195 10.18 -7.71 26.41
N GLU A 196 11.22 -6.87 26.33
CA GLU A 196 12.19 -6.69 27.42
C GLU A 196 11.62 -5.89 28.62
N GLU A 197 10.77 -4.88 28.39
CA GLU A 197 10.11 -4.13 29.45
C GLU A 197 9.12 -5.02 30.24
N ILE A 198 8.38 -5.90 29.54
CA ILE A 198 7.46 -6.85 30.17
C ILE A 198 8.21 -7.92 30.99
N GLN A 199 9.40 -8.37 30.54
CA GLN A 199 10.18 -9.34 31.31
C GLN A 199 10.86 -8.74 32.55
N GLN A 200 11.24 -7.46 32.53
CA GLN A 200 11.80 -6.79 33.72
C GLN A 200 10.75 -6.57 34.82
N GLU A 201 9.51 -6.17 34.48
CA GLU A 201 8.40 -6.05 35.45
C GLU A 201 8.02 -7.42 36.07
N LEU A 202 8.13 -8.51 35.30
CA LEU A 202 7.88 -9.89 35.77
C LEU A 202 8.99 -10.45 36.67
N ILE A 203 10.21 -9.91 36.59
CA ILE A 203 11.33 -10.30 37.46
C ILE A 203 11.27 -9.53 38.79
N GLU A 204 10.97 -8.23 38.76
CA GLU A 204 10.82 -7.42 39.99
C GLU A 204 9.65 -7.90 40.86
N THR A 205 8.53 -8.33 40.26
CA THR A 205 7.38 -8.88 41.00
C THR A 205 7.63 -10.28 41.60
N LYS A 206 8.60 -11.04 41.06
CA LYS A 206 9.01 -12.34 41.63
C LYS A 206 10.00 -12.19 42.79
N GLU A 207 10.91 -11.22 42.74
CA GLU A 207 11.85 -10.96 43.84
C GLU A 207 11.14 -10.42 45.11
N ASP A 208 10.06 -9.66 44.93
CA ASP A 208 9.27 -9.15 46.06
C ASP A 208 8.38 -10.23 46.71
N THR A 209 7.96 -11.24 45.96
CA THR A 209 7.18 -12.38 46.50
C THR A 209 8.06 -13.42 47.21
N GLU A 210 9.32 -13.59 46.81
CA GLU A 210 10.28 -14.45 47.54
C GLU A 210 10.76 -13.81 48.85
N LYS A 211 10.94 -12.48 48.93
CA LYS A 211 11.35 -11.79 50.18
C LYS A 211 10.29 -11.81 51.29
N LEU A 212 9.00 -11.97 50.96
CA LEU A 212 7.92 -12.13 51.94
C LEU A 212 7.77 -13.56 52.49
N SER A 213 8.50 -14.54 51.93
CA SER A 213 8.48 -15.94 52.39
C SER A 213 9.62 -16.30 53.36
N VAL A 214 10.51 -15.36 53.67
CA VAL A 214 11.63 -15.54 54.61
C VAL A 214 11.57 -14.49 55.73
N VAL A 215 10.43 -14.41 56.41
CA VAL A 215 10.34 -13.94 57.80
C VAL A 215 9.30 -14.79 58.51
N VAL A 216 9.74 -15.98 58.95
CA VAL A 216 9.16 -16.74 60.07
C VAL A 216 10.09 -16.56 61.25
#